data_AF-A0A3P3VWM5-F1
#
_entry.id   AF-A0A3P3VWM5-F1
#
_cell.length_a   1.000
_cell.length_b   1.000
_cell.length_c   1.000
_cell.angle_alpha   90.00
_cell.angle_beta   90.00
_cell.angle_gamma   90.00
#
_symmetry.space_group_name_H-M   'P 1'
#
loop_
_entity.id
_entity.type
_entity.pdbx_description
1 polymer ?
#
loop_
_entity_poly.entity_id
_entity_poly.type
_entity_poly.pdbx_seq_one_letter_code
_entity_poly.pdbx_strand_id
1 'polypeptide(L)' 'MGQNIMAMYFRHYDNANGRFNCMDRLADLMPGITPYRFAFNNPNSWSDPTGLFENQASAFAYMNQLGISG' A
#
# COMPACT_ATOMS: atom_id res chain seq x y z
N MET A 1 -14.34 -7.35 -20.83
CA MET A 1 -13.51 -6.32 -20.15
C MET A 1 -12.67 -7.03 -19.10
N GLY A 2 -11.36 -7.12 -19.31
CA GLY A 2 -10.44 -7.74 -18.36
C GLY A 2 -10.11 -6.74 -17.25
N GLN A 3 -10.39 -7.11 -16.01
CA GLN A 3 -10.03 -6.31 -14.85
C GLN A 3 -8.51 -6.41 -14.66
N ASN A 4 -7.77 -5.33 -14.90
CA ASN A 4 -6.32 -5.27 -14.72
C ASN A 4 -6.01 -4.99 -13.24
N ILE A 5 -6.34 -5.97 -12.40
CA ILE A 5 -6.19 -5.91 -10.94
C ILE A 5 -4.97 -6.75 -10.55
N MET A 6 -3.99 -6.12 -9.91
CA MET A 6 -2.82 -6.79 -9.36
C MET A 6 -3.07 -7.08 -7.88
N ALA A 7 -2.83 -8.33 -7.46
CA ALA A 7 -2.95 -8.69 -6.06
C ALA A 7 -1.63 -8.39 -5.31
N MET A 8 -1.69 -7.50 -4.32
CA MET A 8 -0.66 -7.40 -3.28
C MET A 8 -1.08 -8.17 -2.03
N TYR A 9 -0.16 -8.34 -1.10
CA TYR A 9 -0.36 -9.11 0.14
C TYR A 9 -1.60 -8.67 0.93
N PHE A 10 -1.86 -7.36 1.03
CA PHE A 10 -2.93 -6.84 1.87
C PHE A 10 -4.06 -6.14 1.11
N ARG A 11 -3.83 -5.70 -0.13
CA ARG A 11 -4.81 -4.96 -0.93
C ARG A 11 -4.73 -5.35 -2.41
N HIS A 12 -5.87 -5.27 -3.09
CA HIS A 12 -5.93 -5.38 -4.55
C HIS A 12 -5.75 -4.00 -5.19
N TYR A 13 -4.74 -3.86 -6.04
CA TYR A 13 -4.45 -2.64 -6.79
C TYR A 13 -5.10 -2.68 -8.17
N ASP A 14 -5.84 -1.64 -8.50
CA ASP A 14 -6.39 -1.43 -9.84
C ASP A 14 -5.40 -0.59 -10.65
N ASN A 15 -4.78 -1.21 -11.66
CA ASN A 15 -3.82 -0.53 -12.52
C ASN A 15 -4.48 0.47 -13.48
N ALA A 16 -5.77 0.33 -13.77
CA ALA A 16 -6.51 1.28 -14.60
C ALA A 16 -6.79 2.59 -13.85
N ASN A 17 -7.03 2.50 -12.54
CA ASN A 17 -7.34 3.66 -11.68
C ASN A 17 -6.09 4.21 -10.96
N GLY A 18 -5.02 3.41 -10.85
CA GLY A 18 -3.80 3.78 -10.12
C GLY A 18 -4.02 3.84 -8.60
N ARG A 19 -5.00 3.08 -8.08
CA ARG A 19 -5.44 3.12 -6.68
C ARG A 19 -5.76 1.73 -6.15
N PHE A 20 -5.77 1.59 -4.83
CA PHE A 20 -6.29 0.37 -4.20
C PHE A 20 -7.82 0.36 -4.18
N ASN A 21 -8.39 -0.83 -4.31
CA ASN A 21 -9.84 -1.04 -4.21
C ASN A 21 -10.33 -1.13 -2.75
N CYS A 22 -9.41 -1.32 -1.80
CA CYS A 22 -9.71 -1.44 -0.37
C CYS A 22 -9.09 -0.28 0.41
N MET A 23 -9.76 0.14 1.48
CA MET A 23 -9.26 1.13 2.43
C MET A 23 -8.00 0.58 3.11
N ASP A 24 -6.97 1.42 3.25
CA ASP A 24 -5.80 1.11 4.08
C ASP A 24 -6.22 0.89 5.55
N ARG A 25 -5.84 -0.24 6.14
CA ARG A 25 -6.08 -0.49 7.58
C ARG A 25 -5.21 0.39 8.47
N LEU A 26 -4.15 0.98 7.93
CA LEU A 26 -3.25 1.89 8.61
C LEU A 26 -3.52 3.36 8.23
N ALA A 27 -4.68 3.65 7.66
CA ALA A 27 -5.08 5.01 7.31
C ALA A 27 -4.99 6.00 8.49
N ASP A 28 -5.23 5.52 9.71
CA ASP A 28 -5.14 6.31 10.94
C ASP A 28 -3.73 6.86 11.21
N LEU A 29 -2.68 6.12 10.80
CA LEU A 29 -1.30 6.56 10.98
C LEU A 29 -0.94 7.76 10.07
N MET A 30 -1.72 7.99 9.00
CA MET A 30 -1.46 9.06 8.03
C MET A 30 -2.77 9.75 7.61
N PRO A 31 -3.43 10.50 8.52
CA PRO A 31 -4.73 11.11 8.27
C PRO A 31 -4.70 12.21 7.19
N GLY A 32 -3.51 12.68 6.82
CA GLY A 32 -3.30 13.68 5.78
C GLY A 32 -3.31 13.13 4.35
N ILE A 33 -3.43 11.80 4.16
CA ILE A 33 -3.40 11.19 2.82
C ILE A 33 -4.55 10.21 2.64
N THR A 34 -5.11 10.15 1.44
CA THR A 34 -6.29 9.32 1.17
C THR A 34 -6.01 7.84 1.42
N PRO A 35 -6.94 7.09 2.05
CA PRO A 35 -6.73 5.69 2.41
C PRO A 35 -6.67 4.72 1.21
N TYR A 36 -6.88 5.21 -0.01
CA TYR A 36 -6.81 4.43 -1.25
C TYR A 36 -5.55 4.73 -2.09
N ARG A 37 -4.61 5.50 -1.52
CA ARG A 37 -3.38 5.93 -2.20
C ARG A 37 -2.47 4.76 -2.55
N PHE A 38 -1.78 4.88 -3.67
CA PHE A 38 -0.68 4.00 -4.05
C PHE A 38 0.60 4.82 -4.17
N ALA A 39 1.70 4.33 -3.60
CA ALA A 39 3.04 4.91 -3.77
C ALA A 39 3.12 6.43 -3.51
N PHE A 40 2.44 6.96 -2.48
CA PHE A 40 2.36 8.40 -2.18
C PHE A 40 1.92 9.28 -3.37
N ASN A 41 1.11 8.74 -4.30
CA ASN A 41 0.76 9.38 -5.58
C ASN A 41 1.96 9.68 -6.51
N ASN A 42 3.12 9.06 -6.28
CA ASN A 42 4.28 9.12 -7.18
C ASN A 42 4.87 7.70 -7.40
N PRO A 43 4.20 6.89 -8.25
CA PRO A 43 4.60 5.52 -8.54
C PRO A 43 5.89 5.39 -9.37
N ASN A 44 6.49 6.50 -9.81
CA ASN A 44 7.78 6.49 -10.50
C ASN A 44 8.95 6.41 -9.53
N SER A 45 8.80 6.98 -8.33
CA SER A 45 9.84 6.98 -7.28
C SER A 45 9.58 5.95 -6.19
N TRP A 46 8.33 5.56 -5.96
CA TRP A 46 7.94 4.66 -4.89
C TRP A 46 7.12 3.48 -5.43
N SER A 47 7.25 2.34 -4.77
CA SER A 47 6.48 1.15 -5.07
C SER A 47 6.05 0.52 -3.76
N ASP A 48 4.78 0.13 -3.66
CA ASP A 48 4.21 -0.52 -2.47
C ASP A 48 3.91 -1.99 -2.78
N PRO A 49 4.91 -2.88 -2.74
CA PRO A 49 4.74 -4.31 -3.06
C PRO A 49 3.91 -5.06 -2.01
N THR A 50 3.78 -4.51 -0.80
CA THR A 50 3.02 -5.16 0.29
C THR A 50 1.52 -4.81 0.23
N GLY A 51 1.17 -3.66 -0.34
CA GLY A 51 -0.14 -3.05 -0.21
C GLY A 51 -0.38 -2.42 1.16
N LEU A 52 0.63 -1.94 1.89
CA LEU A 52 0.49 -1.27 3.20
C LEU A 52 1.55 -0.18 3.40
N PHE A 53 2.79 -0.47 3.01
CA PHE A 53 3.90 0.47 3.15
C PHE A 53 4.60 0.71 1.82
N GLU A 54 4.73 1.98 1.47
CA GLU A 54 5.32 2.47 0.23
C GLU A 54 6.86 2.53 0.31
N ASN A 55 7.41 2.24 1.49
CA ASN A 55 8.83 2.21 1.80
C ASN A 55 9.12 0.94 2.63
N GLN A 56 10.16 0.22 2.22
CA GLN A 56 10.65 -0.98 2.89
C GLN A 56 11.03 -0.75 4.37
N ALA A 57 11.66 0.38 4.70
CA ALA A 57 12.02 0.76 6.06
C ALA A 57 10.78 0.99 6.94
N SER A 58 9.72 1.60 6.42
CA SER A 58 8.45 1.74 7.16
C SER A 58 7.80 0.38 7.39
N ALA A 59 7.85 -0.50 6.37
CA ALA A 59 7.37 -1.86 6.46
C ALA A 59 8.12 -2.65 7.54
N PHE A 60 9.46 -2.58 7.54
CA PHE A 60 10.30 -3.23 8.53
C PHE A 60 10.11 -2.64 9.94
N ALA A 61 9.96 -1.32 10.08
CA ALA A 61 9.71 -0.69 11.38
C ALA A 61 8.37 -1.17 11.97
N TYR A 62 7.33 -1.27 11.16
CA TYR A 62 6.03 -1.78 11.59
C TYR A 62 6.06 -3.29 11.87
N MET A 63 6.73 -4.08 11.04
CA MET A 63 6.97 -5.51 11.28
C MET A 63 7.70 -5.74 12.60
N ASN A 64 8.72 -4.94 12.89
CA ASN A 64 9.47 -4.97 14.15
C ASN A 64 8.59 -4.57 15.34
N GLN A 65 7.78 -3.52 15.20
CA GLN A 65 6.84 -3.08 16.23
C GLN A 65 5.76 -4.12 16.57
N LEU A 66 5.31 -4.89 15.58
CA LEU A 66 4.38 -6.00 15.78
C LEU A 66 5.04 -7.31 16.23
N GLY A 67 6.37 -7.35 16.33
CA GLY A 67 7.12 -8.55 16.67
C GLY A 67 7.03 -9.66 15.61
N ILE A 68 6.70 -9.31 14.37
CA ILE A 68 6.55 -10.25 13.26
C ILE A 68 7.84 -10.20 12.44
N SER A 69 8.71 -11.18 12.65
CA SER A 69 9.92 -11.36 11.85
C SER A 69 9.57 -12.05 10.53
N GLY A 70 9.90 -11.40 9.41
CA GLY A 70 9.97 -12.02 8.08
C GLY A 70 11.35 -12.59 7.82
#